data_AF-A0A2V7F213-F1
#
_entry.id   AF-A0A2V7F213-F1
#
_cell.length_a   1.000
_cell.length_b   1.000
_cell.length_c   1.000
_cell.angle_alpha   90.00
_cell.angle_beta   90.00
_cell.angle_gamma   90.00
#
_symmetry.space_group_name_H-M   'P 1'
#
loop_
_entity.id
_entity.type
_entity.pdbx_description
1 polymer ?
#
loop_
_entity_poly.entity_id
_entity_poly.type
_entity_poly.pdbx_seq_one_letter_code
_entity_poly.pdbx_strand_id
1 'polypeptide(L)'
;MTARGSLVSLAAVLLLVGDPRLAAAQYPIFDAHIHYSHPDWDAYPPERVLAILAQAGVRRAIVSSTPDDGTLRLYERAPSVVVPFLRPYRTRDDMDSWHEDTGVAAYVEERLKRGVYRGIGEFHLDTAAVDAPVVRRIAELAAERDLFLQAHVDAETIEKLLGRYPKVRFLWAHAGMSADAET
;
A
#
# COMPACT_ATOMS: atom_id res chain seq x y z
N MET A 1 57.44 -7.54 59.59
CA MET A 1 56.54 -6.42 59.95
C MET A 1 56.80 -5.34 58.92
N THR A 2 55.93 -5.03 57.96
CA THR A 2 54.52 -4.62 58.06
C THR A 2 53.74 -4.97 56.78
N ALA A 3 52.51 -5.45 56.96
CA ALA A 3 51.52 -5.62 55.89
C ALA A 3 50.78 -4.30 55.61
N ARG A 4 50.38 -4.07 54.34
CA ARG A 4 49.24 -3.28 53.81
C ARG A 4 49.54 -2.99 52.32
N GLY A 5 48.63 -3.13 51.36
CA GLY A 5 47.20 -3.33 51.42
C GLY A 5 46.65 -3.89 50.10
N SER A 6 45.47 -4.46 50.24
CA SER A 6 44.68 -5.12 49.23
C SER A 6 44.15 -4.19 48.12
N LEU A 7 43.91 -4.80 46.97
CA LEU A 7 42.81 -4.54 46.04
C LEU A 7 42.75 -3.13 45.44
N VAL A 8 43.41 -2.94 44.29
CA VAL A 8 42.84 -2.08 43.25
C VAL A 8 42.32 -2.99 42.15
N SER A 9 41.01 -3.15 42.25
CA SER A 9 40.08 -3.91 41.43
C SER A 9 40.42 -3.93 39.94
N LEU A 10 40.40 -5.15 39.42
CA LEU A 10 40.16 -5.54 38.04
C LEU A 10 38.84 -4.91 37.53
N ALA A 11 38.84 -3.61 37.23
CA ALA A 11 37.65 -2.88 36.79
C ALA A 11 37.90 -2.16 35.45
N ALA A 12 38.56 -2.84 34.51
CA ALA A 12 38.84 -2.30 33.18
C ALA A 12 38.54 -3.30 32.05
N VAL A 13 37.57 -4.21 32.23
CA VAL A 13 37.15 -5.17 31.17
C VAL A 13 35.65 -5.09 30.85
N LEU A 14 34.90 -4.14 31.41
CA LEU A 14 33.44 -4.06 31.21
C LEU A 14 32.94 -2.79 30.53
N LEU A 15 33.66 -2.28 29.52
CA LEU A 15 33.22 -1.09 28.77
C LEU A 15 33.26 -1.23 27.24
N LEU A 16 33.20 -2.45 26.70
CA LEU A 16 33.14 -2.67 25.24
C LEU A 16 31.97 -3.55 24.75
N VAL A 17 30.96 -3.82 25.59
CA VAL A 17 29.75 -4.53 25.16
C VAL A 17 28.54 -3.63 25.38
N GLY A 18 28.40 -2.58 24.58
CA GLY A 18 27.31 -1.64 24.81
C GLY A 18 27.27 -0.44 23.89
N ASP A 19 27.38 -0.64 22.58
CA ASP A 19 26.52 0.15 21.70
C ASP A 19 26.05 -0.74 20.55
N PRO A 20 25.07 -1.65 20.80
CA PRO A 20 24.19 -1.96 19.72
C PRO A 20 23.46 -0.63 19.51
N ARG A 21 23.82 0.13 18.47
CA ARG A 21 22.73 0.72 17.68
C ARG A 21 21.80 -0.45 17.51
N LEU A 22 20.72 -0.48 18.30
CA LEU A 22 19.74 -1.55 18.35
C LEU A 22 19.57 -1.91 16.89
N ALA A 23 20.10 -3.08 16.48
CA ALA A 23 19.93 -3.52 15.13
C ALA A 23 18.42 -3.63 15.06
N ALA A 24 17.77 -2.61 14.48
CA ALA A 24 16.34 -2.46 14.53
C ALA A 24 15.84 -3.80 14.07
N ALA A 25 15.10 -4.51 14.94
CA ALA A 25 14.70 -5.87 14.64
C ALA A 25 14.09 -5.80 13.25
N GLN A 26 14.73 -6.45 12.27
CA GLN A 26 14.26 -6.40 10.90
C GLN A 26 12.98 -7.20 10.86
N TYR A 27 11.89 -6.51 11.18
CA TYR A 27 10.57 -7.09 11.11
C TYR A 27 10.25 -7.32 9.63
N PRO A 28 9.58 -8.42 9.30
CA PRO A 28 8.97 -8.59 7.99
C PRO A 28 8.21 -7.33 7.57
N ILE A 29 8.58 -6.72 6.44
CA ILE A 29 7.89 -5.54 5.94
C ILE A 29 6.68 -5.99 5.12
N PHE A 30 5.53 -5.38 5.42
CA PHE A 30 4.38 -5.34 4.52
C PHE A 30 4.36 -3.95 3.87
N ASP A 31 4.61 -3.89 2.57
CA ASP A 31 4.48 -2.62 1.85
C ASP A 31 3.00 -2.41 1.46
N ALA A 32 2.38 -1.37 1.98
CA ALA A 32 0.96 -1.11 1.76
C ALA A 32 0.66 -0.35 0.46
N HIS A 33 1.67 0.05 -0.33
CA HIS A 33 1.44 0.94 -1.46
C HIS A 33 2.55 0.90 -2.52
N ILE A 34 2.36 0.11 -3.58
CA ILE A 34 3.24 0.08 -4.75
C ILE A 34 2.45 0.29 -6.04
N HIS A 35 2.99 1.13 -6.92
CA HIS A 35 2.56 1.22 -8.32
C HIS A 35 3.59 0.58 -9.26
N TYR A 36 3.15 -0.35 -10.11
CA TYR A 36 3.97 -0.95 -11.16
C TYR A 36 3.29 -0.80 -12.53
N SER A 37 3.26 0.44 -13.01
CA SER A 37 2.50 0.85 -14.20
C SER A 37 3.31 0.72 -15.48
N HIS A 38 2.66 0.86 -16.64
CA HIS A 38 3.30 0.66 -17.95
C HIS A 38 4.66 1.35 -18.16
N PRO A 39 4.88 2.61 -17.72
CA PRO A 39 6.17 3.29 -17.91
C PRO A 39 7.38 2.59 -17.25
N ASP A 40 7.14 1.74 -16.24
CA ASP A 40 8.20 1.11 -15.45
C ASP A 40 8.67 -0.24 -16.03
N TRP A 41 7.88 -0.84 -16.94
CA TRP A 41 8.04 -2.25 -17.32
C TRP A 41 9.37 -2.55 -18.02
N ASP A 42 9.89 -1.63 -18.82
CA ASP A 42 11.16 -1.83 -19.54
C ASP A 42 12.37 -1.75 -18.60
N ALA A 43 12.34 -0.82 -17.65
CA ALA A 43 13.43 -0.63 -16.69
C ALA A 43 13.41 -1.69 -15.57
N TYR A 44 12.21 -2.15 -15.21
CA TYR A 44 11.96 -3.04 -14.08
C TYR A 44 11.10 -4.23 -14.50
N PRO A 45 11.67 -5.23 -15.21
CA PRO A 45 10.95 -6.46 -15.48
C PRO A 45 10.52 -7.16 -14.17
N PRO A 46 9.47 -8.01 -14.18
CA PRO A 46 8.91 -8.61 -12.96
C PRO A 46 9.95 -9.27 -12.04
N GLU A 47 10.92 -9.96 -12.60
CA GLU A 47 11.98 -10.65 -11.86
C GLU A 47 12.87 -9.65 -11.10
N ARG A 48 13.13 -8.49 -11.71
CA ARG A 48 13.89 -7.40 -11.07
C ARG A 48 13.09 -6.74 -9.95
N VAL A 49 11.79 -6.49 -10.16
CA VAL A 49 10.91 -5.95 -9.10
C VAL A 49 10.89 -6.89 -7.88
N LEU A 50 10.68 -8.18 -8.10
CA LEU A 50 10.64 -9.17 -7.02
C LEU A 50 11.98 -9.31 -6.29
N ALA A 51 13.10 -9.19 -7.01
CA ALA A 51 14.43 -9.17 -6.40
C ALA A 51 14.63 -7.93 -5.51
N ILE A 52 14.16 -6.75 -5.94
CA ILE A 52 14.21 -5.52 -5.13
C ILE A 52 13.37 -5.69 -3.85
N LEU A 53 12.14 -6.21 -3.96
CA LEU A 53 11.29 -6.46 -2.79
C LEU A 53 11.95 -7.44 -1.79
N ALA A 54 12.55 -8.53 -2.30
CA ALA A 54 13.25 -9.49 -1.46
C ALA A 54 14.47 -8.89 -0.76
N GLN A 55 15.29 -8.10 -1.49
CA GLN A 55 16.45 -7.41 -0.93
C GLN A 55 16.06 -6.37 0.13
N ALA A 56 14.91 -5.71 -0.05
CA ALA A 56 14.35 -4.78 0.91
C ALA A 56 13.68 -5.47 2.13
N GLY A 57 13.59 -6.80 2.16
CA GLY A 57 12.91 -7.53 3.24
C GLY A 57 11.38 -7.44 3.20
N VAL A 58 10.81 -7.03 2.06
CA VAL A 58 9.36 -6.98 1.85
C VAL A 58 8.83 -8.39 1.63
N ARG A 59 7.95 -8.83 2.53
CA ARG A 59 7.37 -10.18 2.53
C ARG A 59 6.00 -10.25 1.88
N ARG A 60 5.29 -9.13 1.88
CA ARG A 60 3.99 -8.92 1.24
C ARG A 60 3.93 -7.47 0.76
N ALA A 61 3.31 -7.21 -0.38
CA ALA A 61 3.12 -5.87 -0.91
C ALA A 61 1.75 -5.72 -1.57
N ILE A 62 1.04 -4.64 -1.26
CA ILE A 62 -0.10 -4.19 -2.08
C ILE A 62 0.46 -3.59 -3.36
N VAL A 63 0.07 -4.16 -4.49
CA VAL A 63 0.48 -3.68 -5.81
C VAL A 63 -0.76 -3.35 -6.62
N SER A 64 -0.74 -2.18 -7.24
CA SER A 64 -1.74 -1.75 -8.22
C SER A 64 -1.02 -1.16 -9.45
N SER A 65 -1.66 -1.13 -10.61
CA SER A 65 -1.02 -0.65 -11.84
C SER A 65 -2.02 -0.05 -12.81
N THR A 66 -1.52 0.85 -13.67
CA THR A 66 -2.26 1.36 -14.82
C THR A 66 -1.47 1.05 -16.11
N PRO A 67 -2.00 0.20 -17.01
CA PRO A 67 -3.16 -0.67 -16.83
C PRO A 67 -2.90 -1.79 -15.81
N ASP A 68 -3.93 -2.54 -15.44
CA ASP A 68 -3.90 -3.61 -14.43
C ASP A 68 -2.96 -4.80 -14.75
N ASP A 69 -2.48 -4.90 -15.99
CA ASP A 69 -1.57 -5.95 -16.46
C ASP A 69 -0.26 -6.03 -15.67
N GLY A 70 0.26 -4.89 -15.16
CA GLY A 70 1.46 -4.88 -14.33
C GLY A 70 1.26 -5.66 -13.02
N THR A 71 0.13 -5.41 -12.35
CA THR A 71 -0.27 -6.07 -11.11
C THR A 71 -0.44 -7.56 -11.31
N LEU A 72 -1.15 -7.97 -12.38
CA LEU A 72 -1.34 -9.39 -12.69
C LEU A 72 -0.02 -10.09 -13.03
N ARG A 73 0.86 -9.46 -13.81
CA ARG A 73 2.18 -10.02 -14.11
C ARG A 73 2.94 -10.34 -12.83
N LEU A 74 3.01 -9.40 -11.88
CA LEU A 74 3.70 -9.63 -10.60
C LEU A 74 2.99 -10.70 -9.75
N TYR A 75 1.67 -10.65 -9.67
CA TYR A 75 0.87 -11.61 -8.91
C TYR A 75 1.03 -13.05 -9.42
N GLU A 76 1.05 -13.26 -10.74
CA GLU A 76 1.26 -14.57 -11.34
C GLU A 76 2.62 -15.19 -11.01
N ARG A 77 3.69 -14.38 -10.92
CA ARG A 77 5.03 -14.86 -10.53
C ARG A 77 5.14 -15.11 -9.02
N ALA A 78 4.52 -14.27 -8.21
CA ALA A 78 4.71 -14.29 -6.75
C ALA A 78 3.41 -14.01 -5.99
N PRO A 79 2.41 -14.92 -6.05
CA PRO A 79 1.12 -14.72 -5.39
C PRO A 79 1.22 -14.75 -3.85
N SER A 80 2.32 -15.28 -3.32
CA SER A 80 2.64 -15.22 -1.89
C SER A 80 3.32 -13.90 -1.48
N VAL A 81 3.70 -13.03 -2.41
CA VAL A 81 4.27 -11.71 -2.10
C VAL A 81 3.29 -10.61 -2.47
N VAL A 82 2.63 -10.73 -3.62
CA VAL A 82 1.78 -9.66 -4.18
C VAL A 82 0.34 -9.79 -3.69
N VAL A 83 -0.19 -8.71 -3.15
CA VAL A 83 -1.60 -8.51 -2.81
C VAL A 83 -2.20 -7.58 -3.87
N PRO A 84 -2.94 -8.10 -4.86
CA PRO A 84 -3.33 -7.31 -6.02
C PRO A 84 -4.50 -6.37 -5.69
N PHE A 85 -4.32 -5.09 -6.00
CA PHE A 85 -5.36 -4.06 -5.99
C PHE A 85 -5.65 -3.61 -7.43
N LEU A 86 -6.92 -3.44 -7.75
CA LEU A 86 -7.38 -3.03 -9.09
C LEU A 86 -7.60 -1.52 -9.13
N ARG A 87 -6.81 -0.78 -9.91
CA ARG A 87 -7.12 0.65 -10.12
C ARG A 87 -8.36 0.80 -11.00
N PRO A 88 -9.22 1.80 -10.78
CA PRO A 88 -10.32 2.11 -11.68
C PRO A 88 -9.85 2.85 -12.95
N TYR A 89 -8.67 2.52 -13.46
CA TYR A 89 -7.99 3.23 -14.55
C TYR A 89 -7.57 2.24 -15.64
N ARG A 90 -8.19 2.34 -16.82
CA ARG A 90 -7.78 1.61 -18.03
C ARG A 90 -6.51 2.24 -18.59
N THR A 91 -6.45 3.57 -18.57
CA THR A 91 -5.29 4.39 -18.95
C THR A 91 -5.06 5.46 -17.89
N ARG A 92 -3.95 6.20 -18.01
CA ARG A 92 -3.66 7.33 -17.10
C ARG A 92 -4.72 8.44 -17.20
N ASP A 93 -5.38 8.58 -18.34
CA ASP A 93 -6.36 9.64 -18.59
C ASP A 93 -7.66 9.45 -17.79
N ASP A 94 -7.95 8.22 -17.34
CA ASP A 94 -9.08 7.95 -16.45
C ASP A 94 -8.89 8.59 -15.06
N MET A 95 -7.65 8.95 -14.67
CA MET A 95 -7.32 9.33 -13.30
C MET A 95 -8.20 10.45 -12.74
N ASP A 96 -8.46 11.47 -13.55
CA ASP A 96 -9.16 12.68 -13.16
C ASP A 96 -10.69 12.58 -13.36
N SER A 97 -11.18 11.64 -14.18
CA SER A 97 -12.57 11.62 -14.64
C SER A 97 -13.28 10.27 -14.49
N TRP A 98 -12.63 9.25 -13.90
CA TRP A 98 -13.18 7.89 -13.79
C TRP A 98 -14.58 7.83 -13.15
N HIS A 99 -14.88 8.77 -12.24
CA HIS A 99 -16.14 8.85 -11.51
C HIS A 99 -17.32 9.28 -12.40
N GLU A 100 -17.05 9.79 -13.61
CA GLU A 100 -18.04 10.22 -14.59
C GLU A 100 -18.28 9.18 -15.68
N ASP A 101 -17.36 8.22 -15.86
CA ASP A 101 -17.41 7.25 -16.95
C ASP A 101 -17.98 5.88 -16.51
N THR A 102 -19.19 5.58 -16.98
CA THR A 102 -19.81 4.26 -16.76
C THR A 102 -19.04 3.09 -17.37
N GLY A 103 -18.21 3.34 -18.39
CA GLY A 103 -17.27 2.38 -18.95
C GLY A 103 -16.16 1.96 -17.96
N VAL A 104 -15.80 2.82 -17.00
CA VAL A 104 -14.89 2.44 -15.90
C VAL A 104 -15.55 1.44 -14.96
N ALA A 105 -16.81 1.66 -14.58
CA ALA A 105 -17.55 0.71 -13.74
C ALA A 105 -17.62 -0.67 -14.40
N ALA A 106 -17.97 -0.71 -15.69
CA ALA A 106 -18.01 -1.96 -16.47
C ALA A 106 -16.64 -2.64 -16.55
N TYR A 107 -15.57 -1.87 -16.74
CA TYR A 107 -14.20 -2.38 -16.71
C TYR A 107 -13.85 -3.02 -15.36
N VAL A 108 -14.12 -2.33 -14.26
CA VAL A 108 -13.83 -2.84 -12.91
C VAL A 108 -14.61 -4.12 -12.64
N GLU A 109 -15.91 -4.14 -12.93
CA GLU A 109 -16.76 -5.32 -12.77
C GLU A 109 -16.25 -6.54 -13.53
N GLU A 110 -15.82 -6.34 -14.78
CA GLU A 110 -15.25 -7.40 -15.60
C GLU A 110 -13.94 -7.93 -15.01
N ARG A 111 -13.00 -7.03 -14.65
CA ARG A 111 -11.72 -7.45 -14.06
C ARG A 111 -11.93 -8.22 -12.76
N LEU A 112 -12.82 -7.75 -11.90
CA LEU A 112 -13.12 -8.40 -10.62
C LEU A 112 -13.63 -9.85 -10.76
N LYS A 113 -14.13 -10.29 -11.93
CA LYS A 113 -14.49 -11.69 -12.18
C LYS A 113 -13.31 -12.66 -12.01
N ARG A 114 -12.06 -12.18 -12.13
CA ARG A 114 -10.85 -12.98 -11.89
C ARG A 114 -10.72 -13.50 -10.45
N GLY A 115 -11.33 -12.81 -9.48
CA GLY A 115 -11.35 -13.26 -8.08
C GLY A 115 -10.01 -13.18 -7.33
N VAL A 116 -9.00 -12.50 -7.88
CA VAL A 116 -7.66 -12.39 -7.27
C VAL A 116 -7.51 -11.15 -6.38
N TYR A 117 -8.26 -10.09 -6.66
CA TYR A 117 -8.09 -8.78 -6.02
C TYR A 117 -8.50 -8.76 -4.55
N ARG A 118 -7.82 -7.92 -3.79
CA ARG A 118 -8.10 -7.65 -2.37
C ARG A 118 -8.48 -6.20 -2.09
N GLY A 119 -8.44 -5.36 -3.12
CA GLY A 119 -8.90 -3.98 -3.06
C GLY A 119 -9.07 -3.35 -4.44
N ILE A 120 -9.69 -2.17 -4.45
CA ILE A 120 -9.84 -1.31 -5.61
C ILE A 120 -9.17 0.03 -5.27
N GLY A 121 -8.35 0.51 -6.19
CA GLY A 121 -7.51 1.69 -6.01
C GLY A 121 -6.02 1.37 -6.23
N GLU A 122 -5.12 2.31 -6.02
CA GLU A 122 -5.40 3.68 -5.60
C GLU A 122 -6.24 4.48 -6.61
N PHE A 123 -7.25 5.19 -6.11
CA PHE A 123 -8.03 6.19 -6.86
C PHE A 123 -7.91 7.59 -6.26
N HIS A 124 -8.10 8.59 -7.12
CA HIS A 124 -8.22 10.00 -6.80
C HIS A 124 -9.68 10.43 -6.91
N LEU A 125 -10.13 11.34 -6.05
CA LEU A 125 -11.50 11.82 -6.05
C LEU A 125 -11.62 13.15 -5.32
N ASP A 126 -12.35 14.10 -5.89
CA ASP A 126 -12.74 15.33 -5.19
C ASP A 126 -13.99 15.10 -4.33
N THR A 127 -14.13 15.85 -3.22
CA THR A 127 -15.30 15.78 -2.31
C THR A 127 -16.65 15.90 -3.04
N ALA A 128 -16.71 16.73 -4.10
CA ALA A 128 -17.91 16.94 -4.90
C ALA A 128 -18.36 15.68 -5.65
N ALA A 129 -17.42 14.81 -6.01
CA ALA A 129 -17.66 13.60 -6.78
C ALA A 129 -18.01 12.36 -5.93
N VAL A 130 -17.97 12.45 -4.60
CA VAL A 130 -18.26 11.31 -3.69
C VAL A 130 -19.61 10.64 -3.96
N ASP A 131 -20.62 11.41 -4.39
CA ASP A 131 -21.97 10.91 -4.68
C ASP A 131 -22.18 10.47 -6.13
N ALA A 132 -21.15 10.54 -6.97
CA ALA A 132 -21.23 10.16 -8.38
C ALA A 132 -21.69 8.69 -8.52
N PRO A 133 -22.56 8.37 -9.51
CA PRO A 133 -23.09 7.02 -9.68
C PRO A 133 -22.00 5.93 -9.82
N VAL A 134 -20.89 6.24 -10.50
CA VAL A 134 -19.77 5.30 -10.66
C VAL A 134 -19.08 5.03 -9.33
N VAL A 135 -18.82 6.05 -8.51
CA VAL A 135 -18.23 5.91 -7.17
C VAL A 135 -19.11 5.05 -6.29
N ARG A 136 -20.43 5.29 -6.30
CA ARG A 136 -21.40 4.47 -5.57
C ARG A 136 -21.34 3.01 -6.02
N ARG A 137 -21.31 2.76 -7.33
CA ARG A 137 -21.24 1.39 -7.86
C ARG A 137 -19.95 0.68 -7.43
N ILE A 138 -18.81 1.37 -7.47
CA ILE A 138 -17.54 0.81 -7.00
C ILE A 138 -17.56 0.52 -5.49
N ALA A 139 -18.15 1.40 -4.69
CA ALA A 139 -18.31 1.18 -3.25
C ALA A 139 -19.23 -0.02 -2.92
N GLU A 140 -20.33 -0.18 -3.65
CA GLU A 140 -21.22 -1.35 -3.54
C GLU A 140 -20.47 -2.65 -3.88
N LEU A 141 -19.74 -2.68 -5.00
CA LEU A 141 -18.93 -3.83 -5.39
C LEU A 141 -17.86 -4.18 -4.34
N ALA A 142 -17.23 -3.16 -3.75
CA ALA A 142 -16.23 -3.38 -2.71
C ALA A 142 -16.85 -3.98 -1.45
N ALA A 143 -18.02 -3.48 -1.02
CA ALA A 143 -18.74 -4.03 0.13
C ALA A 143 -19.27 -5.45 -0.12
N GLU A 144 -19.82 -5.73 -1.31
CA GLU A 144 -20.32 -7.05 -1.70
C GLU A 144 -19.23 -8.12 -1.72
N ARG A 145 -18.00 -7.73 -2.04
CA ARG A 145 -16.86 -8.64 -2.25
C ARG A 145 -15.81 -8.60 -1.13
N ASP A 146 -16.08 -7.89 -0.03
CA ASP A 146 -15.12 -7.66 1.07
C ASP A 146 -13.75 -7.16 0.56
N LEU A 147 -13.78 -6.15 -0.31
CA LEU A 147 -12.59 -5.50 -0.86
C LEU A 147 -12.33 -4.17 -0.13
N PHE A 148 -11.07 -3.83 0.01
CA PHE A 148 -10.68 -2.49 0.43
C PHE A 148 -10.86 -1.47 -0.70
N LEU A 149 -11.15 -0.22 -0.34
CA LEU A 149 -11.00 0.94 -1.21
C LEU A 149 -9.75 1.73 -0.79
N GLN A 150 -8.74 1.81 -1.66
CA GLN A 150 -7.55 2.63 -1.42
C GLN A 150 -7.76 4.03 -2.01
N ALA A 151 -7.97 5.00 -1.12
CA ALA A 151 -8.32 6.37 -1.48
C ALA A 151 -7.12 7.30 -1.32
N HIS A 152 -6.72 7.95 -2.40
CA HIS A 152 -5.79 9.07 -2.39
C HIS A 152 -6.60 10.35 -2.50
N VAL A 153 -6.97 10.89 -1.34
CA VAL A 153 -7.88 12.02 -1.20
C VAL A 153 -7.50 12.84 0.04
N ASP A 154 -8.03 14.05 0.18
CA ASP A 154 -7.88 14.87 1.38
C ASP A 154 -8.75 14.39 2.56
N ALA A 155 -8.60 15.06 3.70
CA ALA A 155 -9.33 14.74 4.94
C ALA A 155 -10.86 14.90 4.79
N GLU A 156 -11.31 15.98 4.14
CA GLU A 156 -12.74 16.23 3.93
C GLU A 156 -13.38 15.12 3.08
N THR A 157 -12.69 14.72 2.01
CA THR A 157 -13.17 13.67 1.12
C THR A 157 -13.22 12.32 1.82
N ILE A 158 -12.19 11.93 2.59
CA ILE A 158 -12.21 10.63 3.28
C ILE A 158 -13.29 10.58 4.37
N GLU A 159 -13.52 11.66 5.11
CA GLU A 159 -14.61 11.74 6.09
C GLU A 159 -15.97 11.56 5.41
N LYS A 160 -16.18 12.25 4.28
CA LYS A 160 -17.41 12.11 3.50
C LYS A 160 -17.58 10.70 2.94
N LEU A 161 -16.50 10.07 2.46
CA LEU A 161 -16.51 8.68 1.99
C LEU A 161 -16.89 7.69 3.10
N LEU A 162 -16.29 7.83 4.29
CA LEU A 162 -16.57 7.00 5.46
C LEU A 162 -18.03 7.12 5.91
N GLY A 163 -18.57 8.35 5.94
CA GLY A 163 -19.97 8.60 6.26
C GLY A 163 -20.93 8.10 5.18
N ARG A 164 -20.58 8.26 3.90
CA ARG A 164 -21.43 7.90 2.77
C ARG A 164 -21.49 6.40 2.52
N TYR A 165 -20.39 5.70 2.75
CA TYR A 165 -20.20 4.27 2.44
C TYR A 165 -19.75 3.48 3.69
N PRO A 166 -20.55 3.43 4.76
CA PRO A 166 -20.14 2.90 6.07
C PRO A 166 -19.87 1.38 6.11
N LYS A 167 -20.21 0.66 5.03
CA LYS A 167 -19.93 -0.78 4.89
C LYS A 167 -18.60 -1.07 4.19
N VAL A 168 -17.94 -0.04 3.65
CA VAL A 168 -16.69 -0.19 2.90
C VAL A 168 -15.51 -0.02 3.84
N ARG A 169 -14.47 -0.83 3.61
CA ARG A 169 -13.19 -0.72 4.32
C ARG A 169 -12.27 0.18 3.51
N PHE A 170 -11.87 1.31 4.07
CA PHE A 170 -10.97 2.25 3.40
C PHE A 170 -9.52 2.06 3.86
N LEU A 171 -8.60 2.17 2.92
CA LEU A 171 -7.17 2.41 3.15
C LEU A 171 -6.88 3.83 2.66
N TRP A 172 -6.67 4.76 3.57
CA TRP A 172 -6.39 6.15 3.23
C TRP A 172 -4.91 6.30 2.89
N ALA A 173 -4.60 6.61 1.62
CA ALA A 173 -3.24 6.72 1.13
C ALA A 173 -2.59 8.04 1.58
N HIS A 174 -1.25 8.01 1.70
CA HIS A 174 -0.41 9.17 2.01
C HIS A 174 -0.78 9.98 3.26
N ALA A 175 -1.56 9.39 4.19
CA ALA A 175 -2.07 10.09 5.37
C ALA A 175 -2.72 11.45 5.03
N GLY A 176 -3.47 11.52 3.92
CA GLY A 176 -4.14 12.74 3.50
C GLY A 176 -3.25 13.78 2.83
N MET A 177 -2.03 13.41 2.43
CA MET A 177 -1.01 14.25 1.77
C MET A 177 -0.45 15.42 2.60
N SER A 178 -1.31 16.10 3.35
CA SER A 178 -1.06 17.38 4.01
C SER A 178 -1.57 17.44 5.46
N ALA A 179 -2.07 16.35 6.02
CA ALA A 179 -2.48 16.32 7.42
C ALA A 179 -1.25 16.34 8.33
N ASP A 180 -1.19 17.30 9.24
CA ASP A 180 -0.16 17.36 10.28
C ASP A 180 -0.30 16.18 11.25
N ALA A 181 0.80 15.75 11.85
CA ALA A 181 0.83 14.57 12.74
C ALA A 181 -0.04 14.67 14.01
N GLU A 182 -0.63 15.84 14.29
CA GLU A 182 -1.47 16.09 15.48
C GLU A 182 -2.98 15.91 15.24
N THR A 183 -3.44 15.63 14.00
CA THR A 183 -4.84 15.24 13.72
C THR A 183 -5.05 13.74 13.93
#